data_AF-A0A522ILS8-F1
#
_entry.id   AF-A0A522ILS8-F1
#
_cell.length_a   1.000
_cell.length_b   1.000
_cell.length_c   1.000
_cell.angle_alpha   90.00
_cell.angle_beta   90.00
_cell.angle_gamma   90.00
#
_symmetry.space_group_name_H-M   'P 1'
#
loop_
_entity.id
_entity.type
_entity.pdbx_description
1 polymer ?
#
loop_
_entity_poly.entity_id
_entity_poly.type
_entity_poly.pdbx_seq_one_letter_code
_entity_poly.pdbx_strand_id
1 'polypeptide(L)' 'MPHTLPAAMTPDELARATAQAMYDADTCSRALGIELLEIRAGYARLSMTVRPEFLN' A
#
# COMPACT_ATOMS: atom_id res chain seq x y z
N MET A 1 -20.09 -19.39 -10.95
CA MET A 1 -20.76 -19.02 -9.68
C MET A 1 -20.35 -17.59 -9.37
N PRO A 2 -21.23 -16.58 -9.46
CA PRO A 2 -20.85 -15.22 -9.06
C PRO A 2 -20.70 -15.19 -7.53
N HIS A 3 -19.52 -14.84 -7.04
CA HIS A 3 -19.27 -14.60 -5.63
C HIS A 3 -19.95 -13.29 -5.21
N THR A 4 -21.09 -13.37 -4.53
CA THR A 4 -21.76 -12.22 -3.93
C THR A 4 -20.98 -11.81 -2.68
N LEU A 5 -20.24 -10.71 -2.75
CA LEU A 5 -19.52 -10.17 -1.59
C LEU A 5 -20.45 -9.21 -0.79
N PRO A 6 -20.48 -9.29 0.55
CA PRO A 6 -21.39 -8.50 1.40
C PRO A 6 -21.09 -7.01 1.28
N ALA A 7 -22.08 -6.19 0.89
CA ALA A 7 -21.99 -4.74 0.68
C ALA A 7 -20.57 -4.28 0.30
N ALA A 8 -20.06 -4.86 -0.79
CA ALA A 8 -18.64 -5.04 -0.98
C ALA A 8 -17.98 -3.73 -1.40
N MET A 9 -16.94 -3.34 -0.66
CA MET A 9 -15.98 -2.33 -1.11
C MET A 9 -15.65 -2.57 -2.58
N THR A 10 -15.60 -1.50 -3.35
CA THR A 10 -15.09 -1.54 -4.72
C THR A 10 -13.66 -2.11 -4.73
N PRO A 11 -13.21 -2.69 -5.86
CA PRO A 11 -11.85 -3.22 -5.95
C PRO A 11 -10.77 -2.21 -5.55
N ASP A 12 -10.98 -0.92 -5.84
CA ASP A 12 -10.06 0.15 -5.44
C ASP A 12 -10.10 0.45 -3.94
N GLU A 13 -11.29 0.46 -3.33
CA GLU A 13 -11.42 0.61 -1.87
C GLU A 13 -10.78 -0.55 -1.12
N LEU A 14 -10.98 -1.79 -1.61
CA LEU A 14 -10.33 -2.96 -1.05
C LEU A 14 -8.80 -2.87 -1.18
N ALA A 15 -8.30 -2.45 -2.35
CA ALA A 15 -6.87 -2.27 -2.57
C ALA A 15 -6.27 -1.23 -1.61
N ARG A 16 -6.94 -0.08 -1.42
CA ARG A 16 -6.52 0.97 -0.49
C ARG A 16 -6.54 0.50 0.96
N ALA A 17 -7.62 -0.15 1.39
CA ALA A 17 -7.74 -0.68 2.74
C ALA A 17 -6.64 -1.71 3.04
N THR A 18 -6.37 -2.59 2.08
CA THR A 18 -5.30 -3.59 2.19
C THR A 18 -3.93 -2.94 2.25
N ALA A 19 -3.64 -2.01 1.33
CA ALA A 19 -2.36 -1.31 1.29
C ALA A 19 -2.10 -0.53 2.60
N GLN A 20 -3.12 0.15 3.13
CA GLN A 20 -3.01 0.87 4.39
C GLN A 20 -2.75 -0.08 5.56
N ALA A 21 -3.52 -1.17 5.66
CA ALA A 21 -3.34 -2.14 6.73
C ALA A 21 -1.94 -2.79 6.71
N MET A 22 -1.43 -3.11 5.52
CA MET A 22 -0.06 -3.64 5.36
C MET A 22 0.99 -2.61 5.75
N TYR A 23 0.85 -1.37 5.28
CA TYR A 23 1.79 -0.29 5.55
C TYR A 23 1.81 0.11 7.04
N ASP A 24 0.65 0.13 7.70
CA ASP A 24 0.53 0.44 9.12
C ASP A 24 1.15 -0.65 10.02
N ALA A 25 1.13 -1.90 9.56
CA ALA A 25 1.78 -3.01 10.25
C ALA A 25 3.30 -3.07 10.02
N ASP A 26 3.80 -2.48 8.93
CA ASP A 26 5.21 -2.53 8.53
C ASP A 26 6.00 -1.34 9.08
N THR A 27 6.63 -1.55 10.23
CA THR A 27 7.54 -0.56 10.84
C THR A 27 8.81 -0.32 10.02
N CYS A 28 9.28 -1.30 9.24
CA CYS A 28 10.46 -1.14 8.40
C CYS A 28 10.19 -0.12 7.30
N SER A 29 9.09 -0.30 6.57
CA SER A 29 8.71 0.63 5.49
C SER A 29 8.56 2.07 5.98
N ARG A 30 7.95 2.25 7.16
CA ARG A 30 7.82 3.57 7.80
C ARG A 30 9.16 4.14 8.25
N ALA A 31 10.04 3.33 8.84
CA ALA A 31 11.36 3.76 9.29
C ALA A 31 12.27 4.17 8.14
N LEU A 32 12.12 3.52 6.97
CA LEU A 32 12.83 3.86 5.74
C LEU A 32 12.25 5.10 5.03
N GLY A 33 11.07 5.58 5.45
CA GLY A 33 10.40 6.72 4.83
C GLY A 33 9.79 6.37 3.47
N ILE A 34 9.28 5.15 3.30
CA ILE A 34 8.50 4.76 2.13
C ILE A 34 7.11 5.42 2.23
N GLU A 35 6.59 5.97 1.14
CA GLU A 35 5.27 6.60 1.06
C GLU A 35 4.40 5.94 -0.01
N LEU A 36 3.11 5.73 0.30
CA LEU A 36 2.09 5.27 -0.64
C LEU A 36 1.62 6.46 -1.49
N LEU A 37 1.94 6.48 -2.79
CA LEU A 37 1.56 7.58 -3.69
C LEU A 37 0.24 7.34 -4.42
N GLU A 38 0.00 6.12 -4.87
CA GLU A 38 -1.21 5.76 -5.60
C GLU A 38 -1.52 4.28 -5.43
N ILE A 39 -2.77 3.99 -5.05
CA ILE A 39 -3.26 2.62 -4.88
C ILE A 39 -4.61 2.48 -5.58
N ARG A 40 -4.68 1.47 -6.46
CA ARG A 40 -5.86 1.04 -7.19
C ARG A 40 -5.80 -0.47 -7.42
N ALA A 41 -6.90 -1.06 -7.86
CA ALA A 41 -6.95 -2.50 -8.12
C ALA A 41 -5.85 -2.93 -9.10
N GLY A 42 -4.96 -3.82 -8.65
CA GLY A 42 -3.85 -4.35 -9.44
C GLY A 42 -2.67 -3.39 -9.67
N TYR A 43 -2.64 -2.22 -9.03
CA TYR A 43 -1.53 -1.26 -9.17
C TYR A 43 -1.23 -0.52 -7.88
N ALA A 44 0.06 -0.41 -7.57
CA ALA A 44 0.56 0.39 -6.47
C ALA A 44 1.80 1.18 -6.92
N ARG A 45 1.85 2.45 -6.52
CA ARG A 45 3.03 3.31 -6.69
C ARG A 45 3.46 3.82 -5.33
N LEU A 46 4.74 3.62 -5.02
CA LEU A 46 5.37 4.02 -3.78
C LEU A 46 6.63 4.82 -4.09
N SER A 47 7.08 5.62 -3.13
CA SER A 47 8.32 6.39 -3.21
C SER A 47 9.10 6.32 -1.90
N MET A 48 10.40 6.54 -1.94
CA MET A 48 11.27 6.62 -0.76
C MET A 48 12.42 7.57 -1.07
N THR A 49 12.76 8.44 -0.12
CA THR A 49 13.95 9.28 -0.25
C THR A 49 15.21 8.47 0.08
N VAL A 50 16.15 8.36 -0.87
CA VAL A 50 17.45 7.74 -0.61
C VAL A 50 18.32 8.70 0.19
N ARG A 51 18.66 8.30 1.42
CA ARG A 51 19.48 9.07 2.35
C ARG A 51 20.97 8.69 2.23
N PRO A 52 21.90 9.56 2.65
CA PRO A 52 23.34 9.28 2.58
C PRO A 52 23.77 7.97 3.24
N GLU A 53 23.08 7.54 4.30
CA GLU A 53 23.34 6.27 4.99
C GLU A 53 23.02 5.02 4.17
N PHE A 54 22.36 5.17 3.01
CA PHE A 54 22.05 4.06 2.09
C PHE A 54 23.01 4.00 0.88
N LEU A 55 24.02 4.88 0.82
CA LEU A 55 25.01 4.89 -0.26
C LEU A 55 26.11 3.84 0.00
N ASN A 56 26.74 3.33 -1.09
CA ASN A 56 27.77 2.29 -1.03
C ASN A 56 29.17 2.82 -0.73
#